data_AF-A0A501QFC6-F1
#
_entry.id   AF-A0A501QFC6-F1
#
_cell.length_a   1.000
_cell.length_b   1.000
_cell.length_c   1.000
_cell.angle_alpha   90.00
_cell.angle_beta   90.00
_cell.angle_gamma   90.00
#
_symmetry.space_group_name_H-M   'P 1'
#
loop_
_entity.id
_entity.type
_entity.pdbx_description
1 polymer ?
#
loop_
_entity_poly.entity_id
_entity_poly.type
_entity_poly.pdbx_seq_one_letter_code
_entity_poly.pdbx_strand_id
1 'polypeptide(L)'
;MSQIKAEAIWQHELVLPYILEDLKAKIEAITPVRAIYLYGSRGRVVPKDWHKLEGKDWDVMMVCDFPIVNSELWTTALNYHIDLTITTEHKIKNFLQNNSSVIELFPSYKLEI
;
A
#
# COMPACT_ATOMS: atom_id res chain seq x y z
N MET A 1 13.58 14.87 -20.06
CA MET A 1 13.73 14.42 -18.66
C MET A 1 12.65 15.13 -17.84
N SER A 2 11.66 14.40 -17.33
CA SER A 2 10.59 15.02 -16.53
C SER A 2 11.17 15.51 -15.20
N GLN A 3 11.08 16.81 -14.94
CA GLN A 3 11.39 17.38 -13.64
C GLN A 3 10.42 16.79 -12.62
N ILE A 4 10.92 15.91 -11.75
CA ILE A 4 10.19 15.51 -10.55
C ILE A 4 10.04 16.79 -9.72
N LYS A 5 8.81 17.29 -9.61
CA LYS A 5 8.51 18.47 -8.80
C LYS A 5 8.80 18.11 -7.36
N ALA A 6 9.70 18.85 -6.72
CA ALA A 6 10.04 18.69 -5.32
C ALA A 6 8.77 18.63 -4.45
N GLU A 7 7.70 19.34 -4.78
CA GLU A 7 6.42 19.31 -4.05
C GLU A 7 5.75 17.93 -3.88
N ALA A 8 6.24 16.87 -4.54
CA ALA A 8 5.84 15.48 -4.30
C ALA A 8 6.46 14.85 -3.02
N ILE A 9 7.23 15.60 -2.21
CA ILE A 9 8.06 15.08 -1.10
C ILE A 9 7.29 14.24 -0.07
N TRP A 10 6.01 14.53 0.20
CA TRP A 10 5.33 13.99 1.39
C TRP A 10 3.87 13.65 1.11
N GLN A 11 3.58 12.39 0.82
CA GLN A 11 2.27 11.99 0.33
C GLN A 11 1.56 10.95 1.16
N HIS A 12 2.02 10.57 2.36
CA HIS A 12 1.22 9.62 3.16
C HIS A 12 -0.15 10.21 3.53
N GLU A 13 -0.24 11.53 3.71
CA GLU A 13 -1.51 12.25 3.94
C GLU A 13 -2.47 12.18 2.74
N LEU A 14 -1.97 11.86 1.54
CA LEU A 14 -2.79 11.71 0.33
C LEU A 14 -2.97 10.23 -0.05
N VAL A 15 -1.91 9.44 0.07
CA VAL A 15 -1.82 8.04 -0.35
C VAL A 15 -2.49 7.11 0.63
N LEU A 16 -2.34 7.31 1.95
CA LEU A 16 -3.00 6.45 2.93
C LEU A 16 -4.52 6.58 2.83
N PRO A 17 -5.13 7.80 2.79
CA PRO A 17 -6.56 7.93 2.55
C PRO A 17 -6.98 7.29 1.23
N TYR A 18 -6.24 7.50 0.14
CA TYR A 18 -6.56 6.85 -1.13
C TYR A 18 -6.53 5.31 -1.05
N ILE A 19 -5.53 4.71 -0.40
CA ILE A 19 -5.43 3.25 -0.23
C ILE A 19 -6.62 2.73 0.58
N LEU A 20 -6.96 3.43 1.67
CA LEU A 20 -7.92 2.96 2.68
C LEU A 20 -9.37 3.29 2.34
N GLU A 21 -9.61 4.28 1.49
CA GLU A 21 -10.94 4.71 1.09
C GLU A 21 -11.18 4.31 -0.37
N ASP A 22 -10.67 5.09 -1.33
CA ASP A 22 -11.00 4.96 -2.75
C ASP A 22 -10.58 3.60 -3.33
N LEU A 23 -9.33 3.18 -3.11
CA LEU A 23 -8.79 1.95 -3.66
C LEU A 23 -9.48 0.73 -3.02
N LYS A 24 -9.61 0.74 -1.68
CA LYS A 24 -10.35 -0.29 -0.94
C LYS A 24 -11.78 -0.41 -1.46
N ALA A 25 -12.51 0.70 -1.59
CA ALA A 25 -13.90 0.70 -2.06
C ALA A 25 -14.04 0.13 -3.48
N LYS A 26 -13.10 0.45 -4.38
CA LYS A 26 -13.07 -0.12 -5.75
C LYS A 26 -12.90 -1.64 -5.73
N ILE A 27 -12.05 -2.17 -4.86
CA ILE A 27 -11.88 -3.62 -4.71
C ILE A 27 -13.09 -4.25 -4.02
N GLU A 28 -13.65 -3.60 -3.00
CA GLU A 28 -14.84 -4.05 -2.28
C GLU A 28 -16.10 -4.14 -3.15
N ALA A 29 -16.16 -3.38 -4.25
CA ALA A 29 -17.21 -3.54 -5.26
C ALA A 29 -17.15 -4.91 -5.99
N ILE A 30 -16.00 -5.60 -5.94
CA ILE A 30 -15.77 -6.90 -6.58
C ILE A 30 -15.70 -8.02 -5.53
N THR A 31 -15.00 -7.80 -4.42
CA THR A 31 -14.74 -8.80 -3.38
C THR A 31 -14.42 -8.15 -2.03
N PRO A 32 -14.88 -8.69 -0.89
CA PRO A 32 -14.57 -8.10 0.41
C PRO A 32 -13.06 -8.01 0.68
N VAL A 33 -12.60 -6.82 1.08
CA VAL A 33 -11.21 -6.62 1.53
C VAL A 33 -11.11 -6.97 3.01
N ARG A 34 -10.39 -8.04 3.33
CA ARG A 34 -10.22 -8.58 4.69
C ARG A 34 -9.10 -7.89 5.47
N ALA A 35 -8.01 -7.55 4.79
CA ALA A 35 -6.85 -6.91 5.39
C ALA A 35 -6.08 -6.09 4.36
N ILE A 36 -5.37 -5.06 4.82
CA ILE A 36 -4.48 -4.24 4.00
C ILE A 36 -3.13 -4.12 4.71
N TYR A 37 -2.06 -4.43 3.99
CA TYR A 37 -0.70 -4.41 4.49
C TYR A 37 0.18 -3.50 3.63
N LEU A 38 1.04 -2.73 4.28
CA LEU A 38 2.20 -2.10 3.65
C LEU A 38 3.44 -2.94 3.88
N TYR A 39 4.24 -3.13 2.84
CA TYR A 39 5.52 -3.82 2.93
C TYR A 39 6.62 -3.00 2.27
N GLY A 40 7.73 -3.66 1.91
CA GLY A 40 8.81 -3.02 1.18
C GLY A 40 9.50 -1.91 1.99
N SER A 41 9.78 -0.78 1.34
CA SER A 41 10.57 0.29 2.00
C SER A 41 9.82 0.90 3.18
N ARG A 42 8.51 1.10 3.06
CA ARG A 42 7.67 1.69 4.11
C ARG A 42 7.40 0.74 5.27
N GLY A 43 7.42 -0.57 5.02
CA GLY A 43 7.39 -1.58 6.09
C GLY A 43 8.68 -1.68 6.93
N ARG A 44 9.81 -1.16 6.41
CA ARG A 44 11.13 -1.21 7.09
C ARG A 44 11.51 0.08 7.80
N VAL A 45 10.93 1.20 7.42
CA VAL A 45 11.24 2.52 7.96
C VAL A 45 10.10 2.95 8.88
N VAL A 46 10.44 3.45 10.07
CA VAL A 46 9.45 3.99 11.00
C VAL A 46 8.70 5.18 10.38
N PRO A 47 7.39 5.35 10.63
CA PRO A 47 6.57 6.37 9.96
C PRO A 47 7.14 7.80 10.01
N LYS A 48 7.69 8.22 11.15
CA LYS A 48 8.37 9.53 11.31
C LYS A 48 9.51 9.77 10.30
N ASP A 49 10.13 8.71 9.80
CA ASP A 49 11.25 8.74 8.87
C ASP A 49 10.83 8.52 7.40
N TRP A 50 9.53 8.39 7.11
CA TRP A 50 9.05 8.21 5.74
C TRP A 50 9.34 9.39 4.81
N HIS A 51 9.66 10.57 5.35
CA HIS A 51 10.21 11.69 4.55
C HIS A 51 11.46 11.29 3.76
N LYS A 52 12.25 10.32 4.25
CA LYS A 52 13.45 9.82 3.56
C LYS A 52 13.13 8.88 2.40
N LEU A 53 11.87 8.48 2.25
CA LEU A 53 11.36 7.61 1.18
C LEU A 53 10.65 8.40 0.09
N GLU A 54 10.94 9.70 -0.02
CA GLU A 54 10.49 10.52 -1.13
C GLU A 54 10.80 9.87 -2.48
N GLY A 55 9.83 9.92 -3.40
CA GLY A 55 9.96 9.37 -4.75
C GLY A 55 10.00 7.84 -4.82
N LYS A 56 9.82 7.13 -3.70
CA LYS A 56 9.68 5.67 -3.67
C LYS A 56 8.22 5.25 -3.80
N ASP A 57 8.01 4.15 -4.51
CA ASP A 57 6.72 3.51 -4.71
C ASP A 57 6.14 2.95 -3.39
N TRP A 58 4.83 2.76 -3.36
CA TRP A 58 4.09 2.19 -2.24
C TRP A 58 3.75 0.73 -2.53
N ASP A 59 4.42 -0.17 -1.83
CA ASP A 59 4.19 -1.61 -1.86
C ASP A 59 2.99 -1.98 -0.97
N VAL A 60 1.84 -2.33 -1.56
CA VAL A 60 0.57 -2.59 -0.85
C VAL A 60 0.08 -4.00 -1.14
N MET A 61 -0.30 -4.75 -0.11
CA MET A 61 -1.06 -6.00 -0.26
C MET A 61 -2.50 -5.83 0.26
N MET A 62 -3.48 -6.21 -0.55
CA MET A 62 -4.87 -6.34 -0.13
C MET A 62 -5.28 -7.81 -0.10
N VAL A 63 -5.82 -8.25 1.02
CA VAL A 63 -6.28 -9.62 1.23
C VAL A 63 -7.76 -9.70 0.94
N CYS A 64 -8.16 -10.57 0.02
CA CYS A 64 -9.54 -10.78 -0.43
C CYS A 64 -9.89 -12.28 -0.44
N ASP A 65 -11.16 -12.60 -0.67
CA ASP A 65 -11.65 -13.99 -0.67
C ASP A 65 -11.12 -14.79 -1.87
N PHE A 66 -10.80 -14.12 -2.98
CA PHE A 66 -10.10 -14.68 -4.13
C PHE A 66 -9.08 -13.66 -4.67
N PRO A 67 -7.96 -14.12 -5.27
CA PRO A 67 -6.95 -13.21 -5.78
C PRO A 67 -7.43 -12.60 -7.10
N ILE A 68 -7.32 -11.27 -7.20
CA ILE A 68 -7.38 -10.58 -8.49
C ILE A 68 -5.92 -10.39 -8.91
N VAL A 69 -5.53 -10.87 -10.09
CA VAL A 69 -4.16 -10.64 -10.58
C VAL A 69 -4.07 -9.16 -10.93
N ASN A 70 -3.33 -8.39 -10.11
CA ASN A 70 -3.13 -6.97 -10.40
C ASN A 70 -2.23 -6.81 -11.63
N SER A 71 -2.53 -5.81 -12.45
CA SER A 71 -1.87 -5.51 -13.71
C SER A 71 -0.93 -4.30 -13.60
N GLU A 72 -0.28 -4.10 -12.44
CA GLU A 72 0.64 -2.98 -12.19
C GLU A 72 0.01 -1.62 -12.51
N LEU A 73 -1.02 -1.25 -11.73
CA LEU A 73 -1.87 -0.09 -12.00
C LEU A 73 -1.09 1.24 -11.82
N TRP A 74 -0.57 1.78 -12.92
CA TRP A 74 0.08 3.09 -12.96
C TRP A 74 -0.97 4.21 -13.01
N THR A 75 -1.05 5.05 -11.97
CA THR A 75 -1.85 6.27 -12.00
C THR A 75 -0.96 7.50 -12.03
N THR A 76 -1.02 8.26 -13.12
CA THR A 76 -0.37 9.58 -13.24
C THR A 76 -1.24 10.70 -12.67
N ALA A 77 -2.49 10.41 -12.29
CA ALA A 77 -3.45 11.40 -11.85
C ALA A 77 -3.14 11.97 -10.45
N LEU A 78 -2.39 11.24 -9.62
CA LEU A 78 -2.20 11.56 -8.21
C LEU A 78 -0.72 11.70 -7.77
N ASN A 79 0.22 11.69 -8.73
CA ASN A 79 1.67 11.87 -8.49
C ASN A 79 2.31 10.87 -7.50
N TYR A 80 1.73 9.67 -7.32
CA TYR A 80 2.35 8.54 -6.61
C TYR A 80 2.24 7.24 -7.38
N HIS A 81 3.19 6.35 -7.13
CA HIS A 81 3.23 4.98 -7.61
C HIS A 81 2.81 4.03 -6.50
N ILE A 82 1.80 3.19 -6.76
CA ILE A 82 1.37 2.10 -5.88
C ILE A 82 1.57 0.80 -6.63
N ASP A 83 2.42 -0.07 -6.08
CA ASP A 83 2.48 -1.47 -6.49
C ASP A 83 1.50 -2.25 -5.60
N LEU A 84 0.35 -2.62 -6.17
CA LEU A 84 -0.70 -3.32 -5.47
C LEU A 84 -0.63 -4.82 -5.74
N THR A 85 -0.66 -5.64 -4.71
CA THR A 85 -0.84 -7.09 -4.82
C THR A 85 -2.15 -7.46 -4.16
N ILE A 86 -3.09 -8.07 -4.91
CA ILE A 86 -4.32 -8.63 -4.33
C ILE A 86 -4.12 -10.13 -4.15
N THR A 87 -4.33 -10.61 -2.94
CA THR A 87 -4.00 -11.98 -2.53
C THR A 87 -5.08 -12.58 -1.64
N THR A 88 -4.92 -13.85 -1.26
CA THR A 88 -5.85 -14.56 -0.36
C THR A 88 -5.27 -14.72 1.03
N GLU A 89 -6.13 -14.96 2.02
CA GLU A 89 -5.72 -15.24 3.40
C GLU A 89 -4.71 -16.40 3.50
N HIS A 90 -4.85 -17.41 2.66
CA HIS A 90 -3.91 -18.54 2.65
C HIS A 90 -2.50 -18.10 2.23
N LYS A 91 -2.40 -17.30 1.16
CA LYS A 91 -1.10 -16.84 0.63
C LYS A 91 -0.44 -15.82 1.54
N ILE A 92 -1.20 -14.89 2.13
CA ILE A 92 -0.64 -13.85 2.99
C ILE A 92 -0.05 -14.42 4.29
N LYS A 93 -0.63 -15.48 4.86
CA LYS A 93 -0.08 -16.13 6.07
C LYS A 93 1.37 -16.57 5.88
N ASN A 94 1.68 -17.19 4.75
CA ASN A 94 3.05 -17.59 4.41
C ASN A 94 3.96 -16.38 4.21
N PHE A 95 3.46 -15.31 3.59
CA PHE A 95 4.23 -14.09 3.38
C PHE A 95 4.59 -13.41 4.72
N LEU A 96 3.61 -13.25 5.62
CA LEU A 96 3.78 -12.60 6.93
C LEU A 96 4.70 -13.41 7.86
N GLN A 97 4.69 -14.74 7.77
CA GLN A 97 5.63 -15.58 8.53
C GLN A 97 7.08 -15.36 8.11
N ASN A 98 7.32 -15.05 6.85
CA ASN A 98 8.67 -14.89 6.28
C ASN A 98 9.15 -13.44 6.23
N ASN A 99 8.26 -12.46 6.44
CA ASN A 99 8.57 -11.04 6.36
C ASN A 99 8.18 -10.33 7.66
N SER A 100 9.18 -9.91 8.42
CA SER A 100 8.98 -9.14 9.66
C SER A 100 8.69 -7.66 9.43
N SER A 101 8.98 -7.14 8.23
CA SER A 101 8.85 -5.71 7.89
C SER A 101 7.56 -5.44 7.13
N VAL A 102 6.43 -5.65 7.81
CA VAL A 102 5.08 -5.43 7.27
C VAL A 102 4.25 -4.66 8.28
N ILE A 103 3.54 -3.64 7.81
CA ILE A 103 2.66 -2.80 8.63
C ILE A 103 1.21 -3.11 8.25
N GLU A 104 0.38 -3.46 9.23
CA GLU A 104 -1.04 -3.68 9.02
C GLU A 104 -1.79 -2.34 9.07
N LEU A 105 -2.35 -1.92 7.93
CA LEU A 105 -3.18 -0.72 7.86
C LEU A 105 -4.64 -1.01 8.19
N PHE A 106 -5.14 -2.18 7.83
CA PHE A 106 -6.52 -2.60 8.07
C PHE A 106 -6.55 -4.10 8.42
N PRO A 107 -7.34 -4.54 9.42
CA PRO A 107 -8.34 -3.76 10.16
C PRO A 107 -7.80 -3.00 11.38
N SER A 108 -6.63 -3.37 11.92
CA SER A 108 -6.21 -2.90 13.25
C SER A 108 -5.51 -1.53 13.26
N TYR A 109 -5.26 -0.92 12.10
CA TYR A 109 -4.53 0.35 11.91
C TYR A 109 -3.30 0.51 12.82
N LYS A 110 -2.24 -0.26 12.55
CA LYS A 110 -0.99 -0.26 13.33
C LYS A 110 0.04 0.76 12.82
N LEU A 111 -0.41 1.97 12.48
CA LEU A 111 0.51 3.07 12.18
C LEU A 111 0.80 3.86 13.46
N GLU A 112 1.97 3.68 14.06
CA GLU A 112 2.48 4.58 15.10
C GLU A 112 3.19 5.75 14.40
N ILE A 113 2.46 6.85 14.19
CA ILE A 113 2.97 8.10 13.59
C ILE A 113 3.66 8.95 14.66
#